data_AF-A0AAU0VCT0-F1
#
_entry.id   AF-A0AAU0VCT0-F1
#
_cell.length_a   1.000
_cell.length_b   1.000
_cell.length_c   1.000
_cell.angle_alpha   90.00
_cell.angle_beta   90.00
_cell.angle_gamma   90.00
#
_symmetry.space_group_name_H-M   'P 1'
#
loop_
_entity.id
_entity.type
_entity.pdbx_description
1 polymer ?
#
loop_
_entity_poly.entity_id
_entity_poly.type
_entity_poly.pdbx_seq_one_letter_code
_entity_poly.pdbx_strand_id
1 'polypeptide(L)'
;MDTALLGVICGAAGTVVGAVVAYFGPLQLERRRERLEREVRTEDRAAADIARYVNARTAADQWLDLLRRGYQAALESRLDIARFDEDVVRCSDELRLRLTELAHLGMSEPRTNPAFTAFRRAAEEIRRLAADSGRADKGDGERTALRCLEACAAERTEWARQVLGTLSARTGLGLSC
;
A
#
# COMPACT_ATOMS: atom_id res chain seq x y z
N MET A 1 23.22 22.48 72.04
CA MET A 1 23.57 21.93 70.70
C MET A 1 22.45 20.99 70.36
N ASP A 2 21.49 21.49 69.59
CA ASP A 2 20.10 21.03 69.69
C ASP A 2 19.78 20.09 68.53
N THR A 3 20.12 18.82 68.74
CA THR A 3 19.80 17.69 67.85
C THR A 3 18.30 17.51 67.61
N ALA A 4 17.45 18.05 68.50
CA ALA A 4 15.99 18.05 68.35
C ALA A 4 15.49 18.94 67.20
N LEU A 5 16.17 20.06 66.90
CA LEU A 5 15.76 20.99 65.86
C LEU A 5 16.03 20.43 64.44
N LEU A 6 17.11 19.67 64.28
CA LEU A 6 17.48 18.98 63.03
C LEU A 6 16.52 17.83 62.68
N GLY A 7 15.99 17.12 63.69
CA GLY A 7 15.03 16.04 63.48
C GLY A 7 13.68 16.50 62.92
N VAL A 8 13.19 17.67 63.34
CA VAL A 8 11.92 18.23 62.88
C VAL A 8 12.03 18.80 61.47
N ILE A 9 13.16 19.42 61.12
CA ILE A 9 13.39 19.99 59.78
C ILE A 9 13.56 18.89 58.72
N CYS A 10 14.23 17.78 59.05
CA CYS A 10 14.33 16.62 58.16
C CYS A 10 12.98 15.90 57.97
N GLY A 11 12.15 15.82 59.01
CA GLY A 11 10.81 15.22 58.93
C GLY A 11 9.86 16.01 58.02
N ALA A 12 9.87 17.34 58.12
CA ALA A 12 9.02 18.21 57.30
C ALA A 12 9.43 18.22 55.81
N ALA A 13 10.74 18.23 55.52
CA ALA A 13 11.26 18.18 54.16
C ALA A 13 10.92 16.86 53.45
N GLY A 14 10.99 15.72 54.16
CA GLY A 14 10.62 14.41 53.62
C GLY A 14 9.14 14.29 53.27
N THR A 15 8.25 14.87 54.07
CA THR A 15 6.79 14.84 53.81
C THR A 15 6.37 15.69 52.61
N VAL A 16 7.01 16.84 52.38
CA VAL A 16 6.69 17.70 51.23
C VAL A 16 7.17 17.07 49.92
N VAL A 17 8.38 16.50 49.90
CA VAL A 17 8.91 15.80 48.71
C VAL A 17 8.12 14.51 48.43
N GLY A 18 7.77 13.74 49.46
CA GLY A 18 6.93 12.54 49.32
C GLY A 18 5.53 12.85 48.77
N ALA A 19 4.90 13.95 49.21
CA ALA A 19 3.59 14.38 48.71
C ALA A 19 3.63 14.86 47.24
N VAL A 20 4.68 15.58 46.85
CA VAL A 20 4.88 16.02 45.46
C VAL A 20 5.13 14.82 44.54
N VAL A 21 5.93 13.83 44.95
CA VAL A 21 6.16 12.60 44.16
C VAL A 21 4.89 11.74 44.08
N ALA A 22 4.12 11.64 45.16
CA ALA A 22 2.85 10.90 45.15
C ALA A 22 1.77 11.56 44.29
N TYR A 23 1.81 12.89 44.10
CA TYR A 23 0.85 13.63 43.27
C TYR A 23 1.28 13.75 41.80
N PHE A 24 2.58 14.00 41.54
CA PHE A 24 3.10 14.19 40.18
C PHE A 24 3.60 12.89 39.52
N GLY A 25 3.96 11.87 40.30
CA GLY A 25 4.36 10.54 39.80
C GLY A 25 3.27 9.85 38.97
N PRO A 26 2.00 9.78 39.44
CA PRO A 26 0.90 9.21 38.69
C PRO A 26 0.64 9.96 37.37
N LEU A 27 0.66 11.29 37.39
CA LEU A 27 0.46 12.13 36.20
C LEU A 27 1.58 11.97 35.16
N GLN A 28 2.83 11.75 35.56
CA GLN A 28 3.92 11.47 34.62
C GLN A 28 3.86 10.04 34.07
N LEU A 29 3.42 9.08 34.87
CA LEU A 29 3.22 7.69 34.44
C LEU A 29 2.02 7.55 33.49
N GLU A 30 0.91 8.25 33.76
CA GLU A 30 -0.24 8.33 32.86
C GLU A 30 0.13 8.98 31.54
N ARG A 31 0.86 10.11 31.56
CA ARG A 31 1.35 10.74 30.31
C ARG A 31 2.31 9.83 29.53
N ARG A 32 3.15 9.03 30.21
CA ARG A 32 4.01 8.05 29.53
C ARG A 32 3.21 6.87 28.98
N ARG A 33 2.22 6.36 29.71
CA ARG A 33 1.30 5.32 29.22
C ARG A 33 0.47 5.80 28.05
N GLU A 34 -0.08 7.00 28.10
CA GLU A 34 -0.80 7.60 26.98
C GLU A 34 0.11 7.80 25.77
N ARG A 35 1.37 8.18 25.95
CA ARG A 35 2.34 8.28 24.86
C ARG A 35 2.66 6.91 24.26
N LEU A 36 2.97 5.91 25.10
CA LEU A 36 3.21 4.53 24.66
C LEU A 36 1.99 3.92 23.96
N GLU A 37 0.79 4.12 24.49
CA GLU A 37 -0.45 3.66 23.84
C GLU A 37 -0.71 4.38 22.52
N ARG A 38 -0.37 5.67 22.42
CA ARG A 38 -0.45 6.41 21.15
C ARG A 38 0.60 5.90 20.15
N GLU A 39 1.83 5.63 20.60
CA GLU A 39 2.91 5.08 19.78
C GLU A 39 2.56 3.68 19.25
N VAL A 40 2.11 2.77 20.12
CA VAL A 40 1.64 1.43 19.73
C VAL A 40 0.48 1.53 18.72
N ARG A 41 -0.51 2.40 18.97
CA ARG A 41 -1.62 2.61 18.02
C ARG A 41 -1.14 3.19 16.69
N THR A 42 -0.07 3.99 16.66
CA THR A 42 0.50 4.50 15.40
C THR A 42 1.29 3.44 14.66
N GLU A 43 2.05 2.60 15.36
CA GLU A 43 2.78 1.47 14.77
C GLU A 43 1.81 0.43 14.19
N ASP A 44 0.76 0.07 14.93
CA ASP A 44 -0.28 -0.86 14.46
C ASP A 44 -0.97 -0.35 13.19
N ARG A 45 -1.22 0.97 13.11
CA ARG A 45 -1.79 1.60 11.91
C ARG A 45 -0.81 1.60 10.74
N ALA A 46 0.46 1.89 10.98
CA ALA A 46 1.49 1.86 9.94
C ALA A 46 1.66 0.44 9.37
N ALA A 47 1.70 -0.58 10.23
CA ALA A 47 1.75 -1.98 9.83
C ALA A 47 0.53 -2.39 8.99
N ALA A 48 -0.68 -1.97 9.41
CA ALA A 48 -1.90 -2.22 8.66
C ALA A 48 -1.91 -1.52 7.29
N ASP A 49 -1.46 -0.26 7.21
CA ASP A 49 -1.36 0.49 5.95
C ASP A 49 -0.33 -0.15 5.00
N ILE A 50 0.81 -0.61 5.51
CA ILE A 50 1.83 -1.36 4.74
C ILE A 50 1.24 -2.67 4.21
N ALA A 51 0.54 -3.45 5.05
CA ALA A 51 -0.05 -4.72 4.65
C ALA A 51 -1.08 -4.55 3.51
N ARG A 52 -1.94 -3.52 3.62
CA ARG A 52 -2.90 -3.19 2.55
C ARG A 52 -2.21 -2.81 1.25
N TYR A 53 -1.11 -2.06 1.32
CA TYR A 53 -0.32 -1.74 0.14
C TYR A 53 0.32 -2.97 -0.48
N VAL A 54 0.90 -3.86 0.32
CA VAL A 54 1.46 -5.13 -0.17
C VAL A 54 0.38 -5.93 -0.91
N ASN A 55 -0.82 -6.05 -0.36
CA ASN A 55 -1.93 -6.75 -1.02
C ASN A 55 -2.32 -6.10 -2.35
N ALA A 56 -2.43 -4.76 -2.40
CA ALA A 56 -2.74 -4.04 -3.64
C ALA A 56 -1.64 -4.21 -4.69
N ARG A 57 -0.37 -4.15 -4.27
CA ARG A 57 0.79 -4.39 -5.13
C ARG A 57 0.76 -5.81 -5.70
N THR A 58 0.48 -6.82 -4.87
CA THR A 58 0.36 -8.21 -5.32
C THR A 58 -0.76 -8.37 -6.34
N ALA A 59 -1.92 -7.75 -6.13
CA ALA A 59 -3.00 -7.77 -7.11
C ALA A 59 -2.61 -7.10 -8.45
N ALA A 60 -1.87 -6.00 -8.40
CA ALA A 60 -1.33 -5.34 -9.60
C ALA A 60 -0.26 -6.19 -10.32
N ASP A 61 0.54 -6.95 -9.56
CA ASP A 61 1.54 -7.86 -10.13
C ASP A 61 0.91 -9.08 -10.80
N GLN A 62 -0.18 -9.61 -10.22
CA GLN A 62 -0.99 -10.66 -10.85
C GLN A 62 -1.59 -10.20 -12.18
N TRP A 63 -2.01 -8.94 -12.26
CA TRP A 63 -2.44 -8.31 -13.52
C TRP A 63 -1.34 -8.30 -14.58
N LEU A 64 -0.13 -7.81 -14.23
CA LEU A 64 1.00 -7.80 -15.16
C LEU A 64 1.37 -9.20 -15.63
N ASP A 65 1.36 -10.17 -14.73
CA ASP A 65 1.64 -11.56 -15.06
C ASP A 65 0.58 -12.17 -15.99
N LEU A 66 -0.70 -11.92 -15.73
CA LEU A 66 -1.80 -12.31 -16.62
C LEU A 66 -1.62 -11.73 -18.02
N LEU A 67 -1.30 -10.43 -18.13
CA LEU A 67 -1.10 -9.77 -19.42
C LEU A 67 0.12 -10.33 -20.17
N ARG A 68 1.23 -10.60 -19.48
CA ARG A 68 2.42 -11.22 -20.08
C ARG A 68 2.11 -12.61 -20.63
N ARG A 69 1.43 -13.45 -19.83
CA ARG A 69 1.02 -14.80 -20.25
C ARG A 69 0.02 -14.75 -21.39
N GLY A 70 -0.95 -13.83 -21.33
CA GLY A 70 -1.94 -13.61 -22.37
C GLY A 70 -1.31 -13.17 -23.69
N TYR A 71 -0.39 -12.21 -23.64
CA TYR A 71 0.38 -11.74 -24.80
C TYR A 71 1.17 -12.88 -25.45
N GLN A 72 1.92 -13.65 -24.67
CA GLN A 72 2.69 -14.78 -25.19
C GLN A 72 1.79 -15.85 -25.81
N ALA A 73 0.69 -16.20 -25.15
CA ALA A 73 -0.29 -17.14 -25.70
C ALA A 73 -0.97 -16.63 -26.97
N ALA A 74 -1.20 -15.31 -27.08
CA ALA A 74 -1.74 -14.68 -28.28
C ALA A 74 -0.76 -14.77 -29.46
N LEU A 75 0.54 -14.50 -29.23
CA LEU A 75 1.58 -14.67 -30.25
C LEU A 75 1.63 -16.10 -30.78
N GLU A 76 1.52 -17.06 -29.87
CA GLU A 76 1.54 -18.49 -30.16
C GLU A 76 0.22 -19.01 -30.73
N SER A 77 -0.80 -18.14 -30.87
CA SER A 77 -2.15 -18.50 -31.34
C SER A 77 -2.82 -19.60 -30.49
N ARG A 78 -2.50 -19.63 -29.20
CA ARG A 78 -3.01 -20.58 -28.19
C ARG A 78 -3.85 -19.91 -27.10
N LEU A 79 -4.15 -18.62 -27.23
CA LEU A 79 -4.94 -17.90 -26.24
C LEU A 79 -6.41 -18.33 -26.30
N ASP A 80 -6.91 -18.89 -25.21
CA ASP A 80 -8.35 -19.02 -24.98
C ASP A 80 -8.90 -17.65 -24.54
N ILE A 81 -9.60 -16.98 -25.45
CA ILE A 81 -10.13 -15.62 -25.23
C ILE A 81 -11.20 -15.63 -24.12
N ALA A 82 -12.05 -16.65 -24.05
CA ALA A 82 -13.11 -16.71 -23.05
C ALA A 82 -12.51 -16.85 -21.65
N ARG A 83 -11.53 -17.74 -21.49
CA ARG A 83 -10.82 -17.90 -20.23
C ARG A 83 -10.02 -16.67 -19.85
N PHE A 84 -9.37 -16.03 -20.83
CA PHE A 84 -8.63 -14.80 -20.60
C PHE A 84 -9.53 -13.66 -20.11
N ASP A 85 -10.72 -13.48 -20.73
CA ASP A 85 -11.70 -12.48 -20.29
C ASP A 85 -12.18 -12.75 -18.85
N GLU A 86 -12.45 -14.00 -18.48
CA GLU A 86 -12.78 -14.37 -17.09
C GLU A 86 -11.67 -13.99 -16.11
N ASP A 87 -10.42 -14.31 -16.45
CA ASP A 87 -9.26 -14.01 -15.62
C ASP A 87 -9.05 -12.48 -15.49
N VAL A 88 -9.29 -11.71 -16.57
CA VAL A 88 -9.27 -10.24 -16.57
C VAL A 88 -10.32 -9.66 -15.64
N VAL A 89 -11.55 -10.18 -15.64
CA VAL A 89 -12.61 -9.75 -14.72
C VAL A 89 -12.21 -10.04 -13.28
N ARG A 90 -11.73 -11.26 -12.98
CA ARG A 90 -11.30 -11.64 -11.63
C ARG A 90 -10.17 -10.74 -11.13
N CYS A 91 -9.14 -10.51 -11.94
CA CYS A 91 -8.04 -9.61 -11.58
C CYS A 91 -8.54 -8.15 -11.39
N SER A 92 -9.49 -7.70 -12.23
CA SER A 92 -10.11 -6.37 -12.09
C SER A 92 -10.81 -6.21 -10.74
N ASP A 93 -11.57 -7.21 -10.33
CA ASP A 93 -12.36 -7.19 -9.11
C ASP A 93 -11.46 -7.27 -7.87
N GLU A 94 -10.45 -8.14 -7.88
CA GLU A 94 -9.46 -8.24 -6.81
C GLU A 94 -8.70 -6.92 -6.62
N LEU A 95 -8.18 -6.34 -7.71
CA LEU A 95 -7.47 -5.07 -7.62
C LEU A 95 -8.37 -3.92 -7.15
N ARG A 96 -9.65 -3.90 -7.57
CA ARG A 96 -10.64 -2.93 -7.08
C ARG A 96 -10.86 -3.05 -5.57
N LEU A 97 -10.98 -4.29 -5.07
CA LEU A 97 -11.11 -4.55 -3.64
C LEU A 97 -9.92 -3.98 -2.87
N ARG A 98 -8.68 -4.27 -3.32
CA ARG A 98 -7.46 -3.79 -2.64
C ARG A 98 -7.25 -2.29 -2.73
N LEU A 99 -7.62 -1.66 -3.83
CA LEU A 99 -7.59 -0.20 -3.94
C LEU A 99 -8.61 0.46 -2.99
N THR A 100 -9.77 -0.17 -2.76
CA THR A 100 -10.76 0.34 -1.79
C THR A 100 -10.20 0.34 -0.37
N GLU A 101 -9.37 -0.66 0.00
CA GLU A 101 -8.67 -0.70 1.28
C GLU A 101 -7.64 0.44 1.46
N LEU A 102 -7.18 1.03 0.36
CA LEU A 102 -6.23 2.15 0.31
C LEU A 102 -6.91 3.51 0.08
N ALA A 103 -8.24 3.56 -0.04
CA ALA A 103 -8.97 4.80 -0.35
C ALA A 103 -8.73 5.90 0.70
N HIS A 104 -8.50 5.52 1.97
CA HIS A 104 -8.17 6.47 3.05
C HIS A 104 -6.81 7.14 2.89
N LEU A 105 -5.96 6.66 1.97
CA LEU A 105 -4.71 7.28 1.56
C LEU A 105 -4.87 8.22 0.35
N GLY A 106 -6.11 8.48 -0.09
CA GLY A 106 -6.38 9.25 -1.30
C GLY A 106 -6.12 8.47 -2.60
N MET A 107 -5.69 7.22 -2.50
CA MET A 107 -5.52 6.30 -3.62
C MET A 107 -6.91 5.78 -4.02
N SER A 108 -7.62 6.54 -4.85
CA SER A 108 -9.03 6.29 -5.13
C SER A 108 -9.30 6.05 -6.61
N GLU A 109 -10.41 5.33 -6.81
CA GLU A 109 -11.11 5.03 -8.04
C GLU A 109 -10.33 4.30 -9.17
N PRO A 110 -10.60 2.99 -9.37
CA PRO A 110 -9.96 2.22 -10.45
C PRO A 110 -10.25 2.76 -11.86
N ARG A 111 -11.35 3.50 -12.06
CA ARG A 111 -11.69 4.03 -13.40
C ARG A 111 -10.85 5.24 -13.79
N THR A 112 -10.27 5.95 -12.83
CA THR A 112 -9.45 7.13 -13.05
C THR A 112 -7.97 6.88 -12.75
N ASN A 113 -7.65 5.76 -12.10
CA ASN A 113 -6.27 5.32 -11.89
C ASN A 113 -5.58 5.00 -13.23
N PRO A 114 -4.47 5.69 -13.58
CA PRO A 114 -3.74 5.47 -14.84
C PRO A 114 -3.27 4.02 -15.03
N ALA A 115 -2.79 3.36 -13.97
CA ALA A 115 -2.32 1.98 -14.04
C ALA A 115 -3.47 1.02 -14.38
N PHE A 116 -4.66 1.23 -13.81
CA PHE A 116 -5.84 0.41 -14.11
C PHE A 116 -6.35 0.61 -15.54
N THR A 117 -6.30 1.84 -16.03
CA THR A 117 -6.61 2.14 -17.43
C THR A 117 -5.61 1.46 -18.38
N ALA A 118 -4.32 1.49 -18.04
CA ALA A 118 -3.28 0.82 -18.81
C ALA A 118 -3.44 -0.71 -18.81
N PHE A 119 -3.78 -1.32 -17.67
CA PHE A 119 -4.09 -2.75 -17.56
C PHE A 119 -5.20 -3.17 -18.53
N ARG A 120 -6.32 -2.45 -18.51
CA ARG A 120 -7.46 -2.74 -19.38
C ARG A 120 -7.15 -2.56 -20.85
N ARG A 121 -6.42 -1.49 -21.19
CA ARG A 121 -6.00 -1.23 -22.58
C ARG A 121 -5.09 -2.34 -23.09
N ALA A 122 -4.11 -2.78 -22.30
CA ALA A 122 -3.23 -3.88 -22.67
C ALA A 122 -4.01 -5.19 -22.87
N ALA A 123 -4.98 -5.51 -22.01
CA ALA A 123 -5.84 -6.68 -22.17
C ALA A 123 -6.64 -6.63 -23.49
N GLU A 124 -7.19 -5.47 -23.84
CA GLU A 124 -7.94 -5.28 -25.08
C GLU A 124 -7.08 -5.47 -26.32
N GLU A 125 -5.85 -4.93 -26.34
CA GLU A 125 -4.94 -5.13 -27.47
C GLU A 125 -4.45 -6.58 -27.59
N ILE A 126 -4.21 -7.27 -26.46
CA ILE A 126 -3.89 -8.71 -26.47
C ILE A 126 -5.06 -9.53 -27.04
N ARG A 127 -6.29 -9.19 -26.67
CA ARG A 127 -7.49 -9.83 -27.21
C ARG A 127 -7.62 -9.60 -28.72
N ARG A 128 -7.39 -8.38 -29.20
CA ARG A 128 -7.40 -8.06 -30.64
C ARG A 128 -6.30 -8.84 -31.37
N LEU A 129 -5.09 -8.87 -30.83
CA LEU A 129 -3.97 -9.65 -31.38
C LEU A 129 -4.32 -11.13 -31.54
N ALA A 130 -4.97 -11.74 -30.53
CA ALA A 130 -5.39 -13.14 -30.62
C ALA A 130 -6.48 -13.36 -31.68
N ALA A 131 -7.44 -12.43 -31.78
CA ALA A 131 -8.52 -12.49 -32.77
C ALA A 131 -8.05 -12.29 -34.22
N ASP A 132 -7.00 -11.48 -34.43
CA ASP A 132 -6.47 -11.13 -35.75
C ASP A 132 -5.30 -12.02 -36.22
N SER A 133 -5.05 -13.16 -35.53
CA SER A 133 -3.90 -14.07 -35.74
C SER A 133 -3.69 -14.60 -37.18
N GLY A 134 -4.66 -14.43 -38.08
CA GLY A 134 -4.62 -14.83 -39.50
C GLY A 134 -4.53 -13.71 -40.55
N ARG A 135 -4.32 -12.43 -40.18
CA ARG A 135 -4.29 -11.30 -41.13
C ARG A 135 -2.86 -10.82 -41.46
N ALA A 136 -2.70 -10.19 -42.63
CA ALA A 136 -1.43 -9.64 -43.11
C ALA A 136 -0.84 -8.52 -42.21
N ASP A 137 -1.63 -7.98 -41.28
CA ASP A 137 -1.28 -6.89 -40.36
C ASP A 137 -0.81 -7.37 -38.96
N LYS A 138 -0.50 -8.66 -38.83
CA LYS A 138 -0.11 -9.28 -37.55
C LYS A 138 1.07 -8.55 -36.85
N GLY A 139 2.01 -8.02 -37.63
CA GLY A 139 3.19 -7.33 -37.10
C GLY A 139 2.92 -5.93 -36.53
N ASP A 140 1.83 -5.24 -36.92
CA ASP A 140 1.44 -3.97 -36.29
C ASP A 140 0.64 -4.20 -35.00
N GLY A 141 -0.25 -5.20 -35.02
CA GLY A 141 -0.98 -5.65 -33.83
C GLY A 141 -0.04 -6.12 -32.71
N GLU A 142 0.99 -6.91 -33.04
CA GLU A 142 2.02 -7.35 -32.10
C GLU A 142 2.74 -6.16 -31.44
N ARG A 143 3.23 -5.22 -32.25
CA ARG A 143 3.93 -4.01 -31.76
C ARG A 143 3.03 -3.14 -30.89
N THR A 144 1.76 -3.02 -31.23
CA THR A 144 0.79 -2.23 -30.48
C THR A 144 0.47 -2.88 -29.13
N ALA A 145 0.25 -4.20 -29.10
CA ALA A 145 0.02 -4.93 -27.86
C ALA A 145 1.24 -4.88 -26.92
N LEU A 146 2.46 -5.07 -27.47
CA LEU A 146 3.70 -4.95 -26.71
C LEU A 146 3.87 -3.55 -26.10
N ARG A 147 3.65 -2.50 -26.89
CA ARG A 147 3.73 -1.11 -26.41
C ARG A 147 2.75 -0.83 -25.28
N CYS A 148 1.53 -1.37 -25.36
CA CYS A 148 0.54 -1.22 -24.29
C CYS A 148 0.95 -1.99 -23.03
N LEU A 149 1.55 -3.17 -23.17
CA LEU A 149 2.09 -3.95 -22.05
C LEU A 149 3.26 -3.23 -21.34
N GLU A 150 4.18 -2.64 -22.11
CA GLU A 150 5.30 -1.86 -21.58
C GLU A 150 4.82 -0.59 -20.86
N ALA A 151 3.91 0.17 -21.49
CA ALA A 151 3.29 1.34 -20.87
C ALA A 151 2.58 0.97 -19.55
N CYS A 152 1.88 -0.17 -19.54
CA CYS A 152 1.24 -0.70 -18.35
C CYS A 152 2.23 -1.02 -17.22
N ALA A 153 3.38 -1.63 -17.53
CA ALA A 153 4.42 -1.88 -16.53
C ALA A 153 5.02 -0.58 -15.96
N ALA A 154 5.19 0.45 -16.81
CA ALA A 154 5.64 1.78 -16.39
C ALA A 154 4.62 2.43 -15.44
N GLU A 155 3.34 2.45 -15.82
CA GLU A 155 2.25 3.01 -15.00
C GLU A 155 2.10 2.29 -13.65
N ARG A 156 2.23 0.97 -13.60
CA ARG A 156 2.26 0.22 -12.33
C ARG A 156 3.42 0.67 -11.44
N THR A 157 4.59 0.93 -12.02
CA THR A 157 5.78 1.38 -11.29
C THR A 157 5.60 2.80 -10.76
N GLU A 158 5.01 3.69 -11.57
CA GLU A 158 4.64 5.04 -11.16
C GLU A 158 3.65 5.02 -10.00
N TRP A 159 2.58 4.24 -10.13
CA TRP A 159 1.59 4.05 -9.07
C TRP A 159 2.21 3.55 -7.77
N ALA A 160 3.08 2.53 -7.84
CA ALA A 160 3.77 2.01 -6.66
C ALA A 160 4.62 3.11 -5.96
N ARG A 161 5.30 3.95 -6.72
CA ARG A 161 6.07 5.08 -6.18
C ARG A 161 5.18 6.10 -5.49
N GLN A 162 4.02 6.42 -6.08
CA GLN A 162 3.05 7.33 -5.48
C GLN A 162 2.52 6.79 -4.14
N VAL A 163 2.09 5.51 -4.09
CA VAL A 163 1.59 4.91 -2.83
C VAL A 163 2.68 4.92 -1.76
N LEU A 164 3.90 4.51 -2.11
CA LEU A 164 5.02 4.48 -1.17
C LEU A 164 5.41 5.88 -0.67
N GLY A 165 5.36 6.89 -1.53
CA GLY A 165 5.55 8.29 -1.14
C GLY A 165 4.51 8.75 -0.13
N THR A 166 3.22 8.43 -0.35
CA THR A 166 2.13 8.75 0.58
C THR A 166 2.27 8.02 1.91
N LEU A 167 2.63 6.72 1.88
CA LEU A 167 2.87 5.93 3.08
C LEU A 167 4.06 6.46 3.88
N SER A 168 5.16 6.80 3.20
CA SER A 168 6.35 7.40 3.80
C SER A 168 6.03 8.71 4.51
N ALA A 169 5.33 9.63 3.84
CA ALA A 169 4.90 10.91 4.42
C ALA A 169 4.00 10.74 5.65
N ARG A 170 3.16 9.70 5.68
CA ARG A 170 2.19 9.44 6.76
C ARG A 170 2.79 8.70 7.96
N THR A 171 3.74 7.79 7.70
CA THR A 171 4.35 6.94 8.73
C THR A 171 5.69 7.47 9.25
N GLY A 172 6.32 8.41 8.53
CA GLY A 172 7.68 8.87 8.82
C GLY A 172 8.76 7.83 8.48
N LEU A 173 8.39 6.69 7.90
CA LEU A 173 9.32 5.65 7.46
C LEU A 173 9.84 5.98 6.07
N GLY A 174 11.16 6.00 5.89
CA GLY A 174 11.79 6.20 4.57
C GLY A 174 11.56 4.99 3.66
N LEU A 175 10.38 4.91 3.04
CA LEU A 175 10.03 3.85 2.10
C LEU A 175 10.42 4.26 0.68
N SER A 176 11.49 3.69 0.13
CA SER A 176 11.90 3.87 -1.27
C SER A 176 11.60 2.62 -2.11
N CYS A 177 11.25 2.82 -3.38
CA CYS A 177 11.14 1.76 -4.40
C CYS A 177 12.49 1.14 -4.74
#